data_AF-A0A0Q7UXL4-F1
#
_entry.id   AF-A0A0Q7UXL4-F1
#
_cell.length_a   1.000
_cell.length_b   1.000
_cell.length_c   1.000
_cell.angle_alpha   90.00
_cell.angle_beta   90.00
_cell.angle_gamma   90.00
#
_symmetry.space_group_name_H-M   'P 1'
#
loop_
_entity.id
_entity.type
_entity.pdbx_description
1 polymer ?
#
loop_
_entity_poly.entity_id
_entity_poly.type
_entity_poly.pdbx_seq_one_letter_code
_entity_poly.pdbx_strand_id
1 'polypeptide(L)'
;MSLRKLPEAQVFARPRNYQWDAPSDVLTKWAEHPLAAVPGADADTTISILDVIGEDFWTGSGVTANRISAALRSIGNKDIIVRINSPGGDMFEGIAIYNLLCAHPAKVTVEVLGWAASAASIIAMAGDDIRMGLGSFMMVHNAWGMVIGNRHDMREAATLFDQFDAALADIYEARTGMKRADIEQLMDAETFMAAAQTVEYGFADVVDDAQIHAETNASAQVRPEIHAKRRIDAALAQQGISRTERRKMFNQIAGMHDAAETAMHDAGSHAAAIQRLIDTIRS
;
A
#
# COMPACT_ATOMS: atom_id res chain seq x y z
N MET A 1 11.02 -19.29 -11.75
CA MET A 1 11.49 -18.04 -12.34
C MET A 1 10.34 -17.56 -13.17
N SER A 2 9.94 -16.29 -13.02
CA SER A 2 9.00 -15.62 -13.94
C SER A 2 9.41 -15.94 -15.39
N LEU A 3 8.41 -16.18 -16.24
CA LEU A 3 8.59 -16.46 -17.67
C LEU A 3 9.22 -15.25 -18.38
N ARG A 4 9.07 -14.05 -17.82
CA ARG A 4 9.78 -12.83 -18.22
C ARG A 4 11.02 -12.60 -17.34
N LYS A 5 12.15 -12.26 -17.96
CA LYS A 5 13.34 -11.79 -17.24
C LYS A 5 13.22 -10.28 -16.99
N LEU A 6 12.53 -9.90 -15.91
CA LEU A 6 12.43 -8.51 -15.45
C LEU A 6 13.59 -8.17 -14.49
N PRO A 7 14.11 -6.94 -14.49
CA PRO A 7 15.15 -6.53 -13.55
C PRO A 7 14.61 -6.46 -12.12
N GLU A 8 15.44 -6.82 -11.14
CA GLU A 8 15.14 -6.54 -9.73
C GLU A 8 15.20 -5.03 -9.51
N ALA A 9 14.16 -4.49 -8.86
CA ALA A 9 14.12 -3.06 -8.56
C ALA A 9 15.12 -2.72 -7.45
N GLN A 10 15.96 -1.70 -7.67
CA GLN A 10 16.87 -1.20 -6.65
C GLN A 10 16.10 -0.37 -5.61
N VAL A 11 16.02 -0.88 -4.38
CA VAL A 11 15.28 -0.22 -3.30
C VAL A 11 16.20 0.75 -2.55
N PHE A 12 15.88 2.04 -2.59
CA PHE A 12 16.60 3.06 -1.81
C PHE A 12 16.24 3.01 -0.32
N ALA A 13 17.15 3.46 0.54
CA ALA A 13 16.90 3.52 1.98
C ALA A 13 15.89 4.64 2.33
N ARG A 14 14.87 4.29 3.13
CA ARG A 14 13.80 5.21 3.55
C ARG A 14 14.34 6.39 4.39
N PRO A 15 14.09 7.66 3.99
CA PRO A 15 14.42 8.82 4.81
C PRO A 15 13.49 8.94 6.03
N ARG A 16 14.01 9.50 7.14
CA ARG A 16 13.26 9.63 8.40
C ARG A 16 12.12 10.66 8.38
N ASN A 17 12.14 11.64 7.47
CA ASN A 17 11.25 12.81 7.51
C ASN A 17 10.19 12.81 6.40
N TYR A 18 9.88 11.63 5.85
CA TYR A 18 9.10 11.44 4.64
C TYR A 18 7.76 10.73 4.91
N GLN A 19 6.63 11.28 4.43
CA GLN A 19 5.29 10.68 4.53
C GLN A 19 4.66 10.46 3.14
N TRP A 20 3.96 9.34 2.96
CA TRP A 20 3.49 8.81 1.66
C TRP A 20 1.94 8.78 1.52
N ASP A 21 1.20 9.33 2.48
CA ASP A 21 -0.26 9.21 2.58
C ASP A 21 -0.97 9.76 1.34
N ALA A 22 -1.81 8.97 0.66
CA ALA A 22 -2.65 9.37 -0.47
C ALA A 22 -3.41 10.71 -0.25
N PRO A 23 -3.59 11.56 -1.30
CA PRO A 23 -4.40 12.78 -1.19
C PRO A 23 -5.83 12.46 -0.75
N SER A 24 -6.42 13.35 0.05
CA SER A 24 -7.69 13.07 0.74
C SER A 24 -8.86 12.79 -0.20
N ASP A 25 -8.86 13.34 -1.41
CA ASP A 25 -9.89 13.15 -2.43
C ASP A 25 -9.84 11.75 -3.08
N VAL A 26 -8.65 11.15 -3.21
CA VAL A 26 -8.46 9.76 -3.65
C VAL A 26 -8.92 8.79 -2.57
N LEU A 27 -8.61 9.06 -1.31
CA LEU A 27 -9.07 8.27 -0.15
C LEU A 27 -10.59 8.36 0.06
N THR A 28 -11.20 9.53 -0.21
CA THR A 28 -12.66 9.71 -0.14
C THR A 28 -13.38 8.91 -1.22
N LYS A 29 -12.89 8.93 -2.47
CA LYS A 29 -13.45 8.09 -3.56
C LYS A 29 -13.27 6.59 -3.29
N TRP A 30 -12.18 6.21 -2.63
CA TRP A 30 -11.90 4.82 -2.26
C TRP A 30 -12.77 4.31 -1.08
N ALA A 31 -13.06 5.16 -0.09
CA ALA A 31 -13.90 4.82 1.07
C ALA A 31 -15.39 4.58 0.73
N GLU A 32 -15.84 5.02 -0.44
CA GLU A 32 -17.20 4.83 -0.94
C GLU A 32 -17.43 3.44 -1.58
N HIS A 33 -16.38 2.63 -1.76
CA HIS A 33 -16.46 1.29 -2.35
C HIS A 33 -16.24 0.16 -1.32
N PRO A 34 -17.15 -0.82 -1.22
CA PRO A 34 -17.02 -1.92 -0.27
C PRO A 34 -15.97 -2.95 -0.74
N LEU A 35 -15.04 -3.28 0.16
CA LEU A 35 -14.05 -4.34 -0.04
C LEU A 35 -14.52 -5.65 0.59
N ALA A 36 -14.53 -6.73 -0.18
CA ALA A 36 -14.81 -8.07 0.31
C ALA A 36 -14.04 -9.15 -0.48
N ALA A 37 -13.69 -10.24 0.21
CA ALA A 37 -13.34 -11.53 -0.40
C ALA A 37 -13.76 -12.70 0.54
N VAL A 38 -14.37 -13.73 -0.05
CA VAL A 38 -14.64 -15.11 0.46
C VAL A 38 -14.57 -16.07 -0.76
N PRO A 39 -14.16 -17.35 -0.62
CA PRO A 39 -13.43 -18.09 -1.65
C PRO A 39 -14.29 -18.82 -2.69
N GLY A 40 -13.89 -18.73 -3.97
CA GLY A 40 -14.28 -19.62 -5.08
C GLY A 40 -13.19 -20.65 -5.43
N ALA A 41 -13.39 -21.47 -6.48
CA ALA A 41 -12.52 -22.60 -6.82
C ALA A 41 -11.03 -22.28 -7.04
N ASP A 42 -10.70 -21.03 -7.42
CA ASP A 42 -9.33 -20.54 -7.59
C ASP A 42 -8.75 -19.87 -6.33
N ALA A 43 -9.50 -19.84 -5.22
CA ALA A 43 -9.10 -19.12 -4.01
C ALA A 43 -7.78 -19.60 -3.41
N ASP A 44 -7.42 -20.86 -3.65
CA ASP A 44 -6.18 -21.45 -3.13
C ASP A 44 -4.92 -20.95 -3.84
N THR A 45 -5.05 -20.26 -4.98
CA THR A 45 -3.91 -19.70 -5.76
C THR A 45 -4.10 -18.23 -6.16
N THR A 46 -5.16 -17.59 -5.65
CA THR A 46 -5.48 -16.19 -5.96
C THR A 46 -5.01 -15.28 -4.84
N ILE A 47 -4.32 -14.20 -5.21
CA ILE A 47 -3.92 -13.12 -4.32
C ILE A 47 -4.71 -11.86 -4.71
N SER A 48 -5.47 -11.31 -3.77
CA SER A 48 -6.29 -10.13 -4.01
C SER A 48 -5.67 -8.87 -3.41
N ILE A 49 -5.37 -7.89 -4.27
CA ILE A 49 -4.88 -6.55 -3.96
C ILE A 49 -6.03 -5.56 -4.20
N LEU A 50 -6.93 -5.46 -3.22
CA LEU A 50 -8.15 -4.65 -3.32
C LEU A 50 -8.12 -3.43 -2.40
N ASP A 51 -6.98 -3.13 -1.78
CA ASP A 51 -6.82 -2.11 -0.76
C ASP A 51 -5.63 -1.20 -1.13
N VAL A 52 -5.40 -0.14 -0.35
CA VAL A 52 -4.21 0.69 -0.43
C VAL A 52 -2.95 -0.17 -0.26
N ILE A 53 -1.90 0.17 -1.01
CA ILE A 53 -0.59 -0.47 -0.86
C ILE A 53 0.13 0.11 0.36
N GLY A 54 0.67 -0.78 1.19
CA GLY A 54 1.18 -0.47 2.52
C GLY A 54 0.15 -0.68 3.62
N GLU A 55 0.47 -0.20 4.81
CA GLU A 55 -0.40 -0.31 5.99
C GLU A 55 -1.01 1.05 6.30
N ASP A 56 -2.35 1.12 6.27
CA ASP A 56 -3.05 2.28 6.83
C ASP A 56 -3.03 2.16 8.36
N PHE A 57 -2.15 2.94 8.99
CA PHE A 57 -2.01 3.02 10.45
C PHE A 57 -3.30 3.39 11.20
N TRP A 58 -4.35 3.87 10.51
CA TRP A 58 -5.64 4.24 11.11
C TRP A 58 -6.66 3.09 11.13
N THR A 59 -6.60 2.21 10.12
CA THR A 59 -7.55 1.09 9.97
C THR A 59 -6.90 -0.28 10.17
N GLY A 60 -5.56 -0.35 10.19
CA GLY A 60 -4.81 -1.61 10.13
C GLY A 60 -5.08 -2.39 8.84
N SER A 61 -5.69 -1.73 7.85
CA SER A 61 -6.05 -2.31 6.54
C SER A 61 -4.97 -1.93 5.52
N GLY A 62 -5.06 -2.52 4.33
CA GLY A 62 -4.02 -2.38 3.31
C GLY A 62 -3.36 -3.70 2.91
N VAL A 63 -2.50 -3.60 1.91
CA VAL A 63 -1.76 -4.71 1.31
C VAL A 63 -0.27 -4.44 1.47
N THR A 64 0.37 -5.24 2.32
CA THR A 64 1.81 -5.16 2.59
C THR A 64 2.58 -6.30 1.94
N ALA A 65 3.87 -6.08 1.72
CA ALA A 65 4.82 -7.10 1.26
C ALA A 65 4.84 -8.31 2.20
N ASN A 66 4.68 -8.11 3.51
CA ASN A 66 4.58 -9.20 4.48
C ASN A 66 3.37 -10.10 4.23
N ARG A 67 2.19 -9.50 3.97
CA ARG A 67 0.96 -10.23 3.66
C ARG A 67 1.10 -11.01 2.35
N ILE A 68 1.65 -10.39 1.31
CA ILE A 68 1.88 -11.03 0.01
C ILE A 68 2.90 -12.17 0.15
N SER A 69 4.02 -11.95 0.86
CA SER A 69 5.03 -12.98 1.14
C SER A 69 4.44 -14.19 1.87
N ALA A 70 3.54 -13.97 2.83
CA ALA A 70 2.85 -15.06 3.53
C ALA A 70 1.92 -15.83 2.58
N ALA A 71 1.17 -15.14 1.72
CA ALA A 71 0.31 -15.77 0.72
C ALA A 71 1.13 -16.61 -0.28
N LEU A 72 2.20 -16.05 -0.84
CA LEU A 72 3.10 -16.77 -1.76
C LEU A 72 3.68 -18.04 -1.12
N ARG A 73 4.13 -17.97 0.14
CA ARG A 73 4.60 -19.14 0.89
C ARG A 73 3.53 -20.20 1.10
N SER A 74 2.29 -19.77 1.36
CA SER A 74 1.15 -20.68 1.52
C SER A 74 0.77 -21.38 0.21
N ILE A 75 0.85 -20.66 -0.91
CA ILE A 75 0.52 -21.19 -2.24
C ILE A 75 1.62 -22.14 -2.74
N GLY A 76 2.89 -21.82 -2.46
CA GLY A 76 4.05 -22.58 -2.89
C GLY A 76 4.33 -22.39 -4.39
N ASN A 77 4.88 -23.40 -5.05
CA ASN A 77 5.38 -23.28 -6.43
C ASN A 77 4.30 -23.49 -7.50
N LYS A 78 3.10 -22.97 -7.26
CA LYS A 78 1.96 -23.05 -8.21
C LYS A 78 1.82 -21.75 -8.96
N ASP A 79 1.26 -21.81 -10.16
CA ASP A 79 0.81 -20.63 -10.89
C ASP A 79 -0.19 -19.84 -10.03
N ILE A 80 -0.11 -18.51 -10.09
CA ILE A 80 -0.94 -17.61 -9.29
C ILE A 80 -1.66 -16.59 -10.15
N ILE A 81 -2.79 -16.14 -9.63
CA ILE A 81 -3.54 -15.01 -10.16
C ILE A 81 -3.51 -13.87 -9.14
N VAL A 82 -3.03 -12.71 -9.53
CA VAL A 82 -2.98 -11.49 -8.72
C VAL A 82 -4.05 -10.53 -9.23
N ARG A 83 -5.13 -10.37 -8.46
CA ARG A 83 -6.24 -9.47 -8.81
C ARG A 83 -6.03 -8.11 -8.20
N ILE A 84 -5.96 -7.08 -9.03
CA ILE A 84 -5.67 -5.70 -8.62
C ILE A 84 -6.90 -4.82 -8.84
N ASN A 85 -7.30 -4.16 -7.76
CA ASN A 85 -8.21 -3.03 -7.78
C ASN A 85 -7.77 -2.04 -6.68
N SER A 86 -6.72 -1.28 -6.94
CA SER A 86 -6.04 -0.50 -5.91
C SER A 86 -5.63 0.89 -6.40
N PRO A 87 -5.81 1.93 -5.56
CA PRO A 87 -5.35 3.29 -5.85
C PRO A 87 -3.82 3.46 -5.72
N GLY A 88 -3.09 2.41 -5.33
CA GLY A 88 -1.68 2.51 -4.95
C GLY A 88 -1.51 2.85 -3.47
N GLY A 89 -0.41 3.50 -3.12
CA GLY A 89 -0.04 3.79 -1.73
C GLY A 89 1.48 3.90 -1.57
N ASP A 90 2.03 3.22 -0.56
CA ASP A 90 3.46 3.25 -0.27
C ASP A 90 4.28 2.66 -1.42
N MET A 91 5.17 3.48 -1.97
CA MET A 91 6.04 3.11 -3.09
C MET A 91 6.96 1.94 -2.75
N PHE A 92 7.54 1.93 -1.54
CA PHE A 92 8.52 0.92 -1.14
C PHE A 92 7.85 -0.44 -0.92
N GLU A 93 6.66 -0.46 -0.33
CA GLU A 93 5.81 -1.65 -0.23
C GLU A 93 5.41 -2.13 -1.63
N GLY A 94 5.06 -1.22 -2.55
CA GLY A 94 4.78 -1.56 -3.94
C GLY A 94 5.95 -2.24 -4.64
N ILE A 95 7.16 -1.67 -4.54
CA ILE A 95 8.38 -2.23 -5.11
C ILE A 95 8.74 -3.57 -4.44
N ALA A 96 8.58 -3.69 -3.13
CA ALA A 96 8.83 -4.94 -2.42
C ALA A 96 7.87 -6.05 -2.88
N ILE A 97 6.59 -5.74 -3.05
CA ILE A 97 5.60 -6.67 -3.61
C ILE A 97 5.95 -7.05 -5.05
N TYR A 98 6.31 -6.08 -5.88
CA TYR A 98 6.80 -6.32 -7.25
C TYR A 98 7.96 -7.34 -7.25
N ASN A 99 8.99 -7.10 -6.45
CA ASN A 99 10.15 -7.99 -6.37
C ASN A 99 9.79 -9.40 -5.86
N LEU A 100 8.89 -9.51 -4.88
CA LEU A 100 8.40 -10.80 -4.38
C LEU A 100 7.67 -11.60 -5.46
N LEU A 101 6.86 -10.93 -6.29
CA LEU A 101 6.13 -11.56 -7.40
C LEU A 101 7.10 -11.97 -8.52
N CYS A 102 8.05 -11.11 -8.90
CA CYS A 102 9.08 -11.45 -9.90
C CYS A 102 9.94 -12.66 -9.47
N ALA A 103 10.23 -12.78 -8.17
CA ALA A 103 10.97 -13.90 -7.62
C ALA A 103 10.17 -15.21 -7.53
N HIS A 104 8.85 -15.17 -7.74
CA HIS A 104 7.99 -16.36 -7.67
C HIS A 104 8.43 -17.43 -8.68
N PRO A 105 8.49 -18.72 -8.29
CA PRO A 105 9.04 -19.74 -9.16
C PRO A 105 8.13 -20.14 -10.34
N ALA A 106 6.84 -19.84 -10.27
CA ALA A 106 5.82 -20.25 -11.25
C ALA A 106 5.17 -19.04 -11.95
N LYS A 107 4.20 -19.26 -12.84
CA LYS A 107 3.60 -18.17 -13.63
C LYS A 107 2.80 -17.22 -12.72
N VAL A 108 3.00 -15.92 -12.92
CA VAL A 108 2.21 -14.85 -12.28
C VAL A 108 1.30 -14.23 -13.32
N THR A 109 -0.01 -14.43 -13.19
CA THR A 109 -1.00 -13.73 -14.03
C THR A 109 -1.56 -12.57 -13.22
N VAL A 110 -1.55 -11.35 -13.76
CA VAL A 110 -2.13 -10.17 -13.14
C VAL A 110 -3.44 -9.83 -13.85
N GLU A 111 -4.50 -9.63 -13.08
CA GLU A 111 -5.81 -9.19 -13.57
C GLU A 111 -6.15 -7.84 -12.95
N VAL A 112 -6.21 -6.79 -13.76
CA VAL A 112 -6.68 -5.47 -13.33
C VAL A 112 -8.20 -5.42 -13.47
N LEU A 113 -8.90 -5.50 -12.34
CA LEU A 113 -10.36 -5.62 -12.31
C LEU A 113 -11.06 -4.30 -12.60
N GLY A 114 -10.57 -3.21 -12.01
CA GLY A 114 -11.14 -1.87 -12.12
C GLY A 114 -10.05 -0.84 -12.34
N TRP A 115 -9.09 -0.77 -11.44
CA TRP A 115 -7.88 0.04 -11.67
C TRP A 115 -6.62 -0.49 -11.00
N ALA A 116 -5.47 -0.16 -11.59
CA ALA A 116 -4.16 -0.26 -10.97
C ALA A 116 -3.48 1.11 -11.09
N ALA A 117 -3.49 1.89 -10.00
CA ALA A 117 -2.93 3.24 -9.99
C ALA A 117 -1.69 3.33 -9.12
N SER A 118 -0.74 4.21 -9.48
CA SER A 118 0.43 4.52 -8.64
C SER A 118 1.20 3.25 -8.25
N ALA A 119 1.52 3.02 -6.97
CA ALA A 119 2.24 1.82 -6.53
C ALA A 119 1.58 0.49 -6.97
N ALA A 120 0.26 0.47 -7.23
CA ALA A 120 -0.41 -0.72 -7.75
C ALA A 120 -0.13 -0.99 -9.23
N SER A 121 0.11 0.04 -10.05
CA SER A 121 0.56 -0.17 -11.44
C SER A 121 1.97 -0.72 -11.48
N ILE A 122 2.85 -0.31 -10.55
CA ILE A 122 4.17 -0.94 -10.36
C ILE A 122 4.04 -2.43 -10.04
N ILE A 123 3.19 -2.80 -9.09
CA ILE A 123 2.94 -4.21 -8.75
C ILE A 123 2.43 -4.98 -9.98
N ALA A 124 1.54 -4.38 -10.77
CA ALA A 124 1.01 -5.01 -11.97
C ALA A 124 2.12 -5.42 -12.95
N MET A 125 3.19 -4.62 -13.07
CA MET A 125 4.30 -4.89 -13.98
C MET A 125 5.05 -6.20 -13.68
N ALA A 126 4.86 -6.81 -12.50
CA ALA A 126 5.45 -8.10 -12.14
C ALA A 126 4.80 -9.31 -12.83
N GLY A 127 3.62 -9.15 -13.45
CA GLY A 127 2.92 -10.26 -14.10
C GLY A 127 3.65 -10.78 -15.33
N ASP A 128 3.70 -12.10 -15.53
CA ASP A 128 4.11 -12.70 -16.80
C ASP A 128 3.09 -12.42 -17.92
N ASP A 129 1.82 -12.35 -17.52
CA ASP A 129 0.62 -12.13 -18.31
C ASP A 129 -0.25 -11.11 -17.56
N ILE A 130 -0.43 -9.92 -18.12
CA ILE A 130 -1.21 -8.81 -17.53
C ILE A 130 -2.47 -8.60 -18.35
N ARG A 131 -3.61 -8.79 -17.72
CA ARG A 131 -4.94 -8.68 -18.33
C ARG A 131 -5.70 -7.51 -17.75
N MET A 132 -6.21 -6.66 -18.63
CA MET A 132 -7.06 -5.53 -18.26
C MET A 132 -8.52 -5.94 -18.41
N GLY A 133 -9.30 -5.81 -17.34
CA GLY A 133 -10.75 -5.97 -17.44
C GLY A 133 -11.39 -4.91 -18.33
N LEU A 134 -12.51 -5.22 -18.95
CA LEU A 134 -13.26 -4.24 -19.73
C LEU A 134 -13.67 -3.05 -18.85
N GLY A 135 -13.35 -1.83 -19.31
CA GLY A 135 -13.62 -0.60 -18.56
C GLY A 135 -12.65 -0.34 -17.40
N SER A 136 -11.57 -1.12 -17.29
CA SER A 136 -10.51 -0.88 -16.31
C SER A 136 -9.49 0.16 -16.79
N PHE A 137 -8.76 0.72 -15.82
CA PHE A 137 -7.77 1.77 -16.03
C PHE A 137 -6.42 1.42 -15.38
N MET A 138 -5.35 1.92 -15.96
CA MET A 138 -4.04 1.98 -15.31
C MET A 138 -3.60 3.43 -15.19
N MET A 139 -3.03 3.81 -14.05
CA MET A 139 -2.50 5.15 -13.86
C MET A 139 -1.04 5.11 -13.44
N VAL A 140 -0.24 5.93 -14.11
CA VAL A 140 1.19 6.11 -13.82
C VAL A 140 1.45 7.57 -13.51
N HIS A 141 2.32 7.81 -12.54
CA HIS A 141 2.74 9.14 -12.13
C HIS A 141 4.08 9.06 -11.40
N ASN A 142 4.71 10.22 -11.16
CA ASN A 142 5.92 10.33 -10.36
C ASN A 142 5.65 9.95 -8.89
N ALA A 143 6.72 9.54 -8.20
CA ALA A 143 6.70 9.40 -6.76
C ALA A 143 6.38 10.75 -6.12
N TRP A 144 5.54 10.72 -5.10
CA TRP A 144 5.12 11.92 -4.40
C TRP A 144 5.04 11.64 -2.90
N GLY A 145 5.14 12.71 -2.11
CA GLY A 145 5.09 12.63 -0.66
C GLY A 145 5.24 13.98 0.01
N MET A 146 5.11 13.98 1.33
CA MET A 146 5.18 15.18 2.15
C MET A 146 6.53 15.27 2.88
N VAL A 147 7.15 16.44 2.76
CA VAL A 147 8.42 16.78 3.40
C VAL A 147 8.18 17.96 4.34
N ILE A 148 8.64 17.85 5.58
CA ILE A 148 8.56 18.94 6.57
C ILE A 148 9.98 19.31 6.99
N GLY A 149 10.38 20.54 6.73
CA GLY A 149 11.74 20.99 6.99
C GLY A 149 12.04 22.38 6.42
N ASN A 150 13.31 22.75 6.47
CA ASN A 150 13.84 23.98 5.93
C ASN A 150 14.24 23.83 4.44
N ARG A 151 14.75 24.91 3.84
CA ARG A 151 15.13 24.94 2.41
C ARG A 151 16.16 23.87 1.99
N HIS A 152 16.99 23.37 2.91
CA HIS A 152 17.96 22.33 2.64
C HIS A 152 17.26 20.96 2.54
N ASP A 153 16.36 20.67 3.48
CA ASP A 153 15.55 19.45 3.48
C ASP A 153 14.70 19.35 2.19
N MET A 154 14.12 20.47 1.74
CA MET A 154 13.31 20.50 0.50
C MET A 154 14.14 20.20 -0.76
N ARG A 155 15.37 20.71 -0.84
CA ARG A 155 16.27 20.44 -1.98
C ARG A 155 16.76 19.00 -1.98
N GLU A 156 17.14 18.49 -0.81
CA GLU A 156 17.55 17.10 -0.65
C GLU A 156 16.41 16.15 -1.02
N ALA A 157 15.18 16.45 -0.61
CA ALA A 157 14.01 15.67 -0.98
C ALA A 157 13.74 15.68 -2.49
N ALA A 158 13.88 16.82 -3.17
CA ALA A 158 13.72 16.89 -4.63
C ALA A 158 14.73 15.97 -5.35
N THR A 159 16.01 16.03 -4.98
CA THR A 159 17.04 15.13 -5.54
C THR A 159 16.75 13.66 -5.25
N LEU A 160 16.12 13.36 -4.11
CA LEU A 160 15.73 12.00 -3.79
C LEU A 160 14.52 11.52 -4.60
N PHE A 161 13.55 12.39 -4.85
CA PHE A 161 12.42 12.09 -5.73
C PHE A 161 12.87 11.77 -7.15
N ASP A 162 13.86 12.50 -7.69
CA ASP A 162 14.45 12.16 -8.99
C ASP A 162 14.96 10.71 -9.04
N GLN A 163 15.54 10.22 -7.94
CA GLN A 163 16.02 8.83 -7.84
C GLN A 163 14.85 7.83 -7.74
N PHE A 164 13.80 8.20 -7.02
CA PHE A 164 12.59 7.38 -6.93
C PHE A 164 11.90 7.26 -8.27
N ASP A 165 11.71 8.38 -8.98
CA ASP A 165 11.11 8.43 -10.31
C ASP A 165 11.93 7.62 -11.32
N ALA A 166 13.26 7.72 -11.26
CA ALA A 166 14.14 6.90 -12.07
C ALA A 166 13.92 5.40 -11.85
N ALA A 167 13.77 4.95 -10.59
CA ALA A 167 13.52 3.55 -10.28
C ALA A 167 12.11 3.08 -10.72
N LEU A 168 11.10 3.94 -10.63
CA LEU A 168 9.76 3.61 -11.15
C LEU A 168 9.77 3.48 -12.68
N ALA A 169 10.43 4.42 -13.36
CA ALA A 169 10.57 4.39 -14.80
C ALA A 169 11.46 3.23 -15.29
N ASP A 170 12.44 2.74 -14.51
CA ASP A 170 13.19 1.51 -14.81
C ASP A 170 12.23 0.30 -14.96
N ILE A 171 11.26 0.19 -14.05
CA ILE A 171 10.28 -0.92 -14.04
C ILE A 171 9.36 -0.82 -15.25
N TYR A 172 8.83 0.37 -15.52
CA TYR A 172 7.97 0.58 -16.69
C TYR A 172 8.74 0.35 -17.99
N GLU A 173 9.98 0.83 -18.10
CA GLU A 173 10.82 0.66 -19.29
C GLU A 173 11.11 -0.82 -19.56
N ALA A 174 11.44 -1.57 -18.51
CA ALA A 174 11.65 -3.01 -18.60
C ALA A 174 10.38 -3.75 -19.04
N ARG A 175 9.19 -3.26 -18.67
CA ARG A 175 7.92 -3.89 -19.03
C ARG A 175 7.48 -3.55 -20.45
N THR A 176 7.47 -2.27 -20.79
CA THR A 176 6.84 -1.75 -22.01
C THR A 176 7.79 -1.78 -23.20
N GLY A 177 9.10 -1.69 -22.96
CA GLY A 177 10.10 -1.45 -24.00
C GLY A 177 10.02 -0.05 -24.64
N MET A 178 9.21 0.85 -24.08
CA MET A 178 9.16 2.26 -24.48
C MET A 178 10.47 2.97 -24.14
N LYS A 179 10.76 4.08 -24.81
CA LYS A 179 11.93 4.90 -24.45
C LYS A 179 11.69 5.56 -23.09
N ARG A 180 12.73 5.61 -22.27
CA ARG A 180 12.74 6.34 -20.99
C ARG A 180 12.02 7.70 -21.04
N ALA A 181 12.36 8.56 -21.99
CA ALA A 181 11.79 9.91 -22.08
C ALA A 181 10.26 9.91 -22.30
N ASP A 182 9.72 8.92 -23.02
CA ASP A 182 8.28 8.80 -23.25
C ASP A 182 7.57 8.33 -21.96
N ILE A 183 8.22 7.48 -21.17
CA ILE A 183 7.72 7.00 -19.87
C ILE A 183 7.71 8.15 -18.85
N GLU A 184 8.81 8.90 -18.76
CA GLU A 184 8.92 10.07 -17.89
C GLU A 184 7.84 11.09 -18.23
N GLN A 185 7.57 11.32 -19.53
CA GLN A 185 6.48 12.20 -19.95
C GLN A 185 5.09 11.71 -19.49
N LEU A 186 4.84 10.39 -19.52
CA LEU A 186 3.59 9.83 -19.00
C LEU A 186 3.47 9.98 -17.48
N MET A 187 4.58 9.81 -16.76
CA MET A 187 4.63 9.96 -15.30
C MET A 187 4.46 11.42 -14.87
N ASP A 188 5.12 12.35 -15.55
CA ASP A 188 4.98 13.80 -15.32
C ASP A 188 3.54 14.29 -15.52
N ALA A 189 2.82 13.66 -16.46
CA ALA A 189 1.45 14.04 -16.81
C ALA A 189 0.36 13.38 -15.94
N GLU A 190 0.74 12.55 -14.95
CA GLU A 190 -0.20 11.74 -14.15
C GLU A 190 -1.20 10.97 -15.02
N THR A 191 -0.69 10.20 -15.98
CA THR A 191 -1.50 9.67 -17.07
C THR A 191 -2.41 8.51 -16.63
N PHE A 192 -3.72 8.67 -16.88
CA PHE A 192 -4.69 7.57 -16.84
C PHE A 192 -4.87 6.96 -18.23
N MET A 193 -4.63 5.66 -18.33
CA MET A 193 -4.77 4.87 -19.55
C MET A 193 -5.96 3.92 -19.40
N ALA A 194 -6.86 3.92 -20.38
CA ALA A 194 -7.90 2.91 -20.47
C ALA A 194 -7.32 1.57 -20.95
N ALA A 195 -7.96 0.45 -20.63
CA ALA A 195 -7.50 -0.91 -20.95
C ALA A 195 -6.83 -1.08 -22.34
N ALA A 196 -7.47 -0.61 -23.41
CA ALA A 196 -6.93 -0.72 -24.77
C ALA A 196 -5.62 0.07 -24.96
N GLN A 197 -5.55 1.28 -24.41
CA GLN A 197 -4.35 2.11 -24.45
C GLN A 197 -3.22 1.52 -23.59
N THR A 198 -3.56 0.95 -22.44
CA THR A 198 -2.60 0.24 -21.58
C THR A 198 -1.93 -0.92 -22.32
N VAL A 199 -2.69 -1.65 -23.14
CA VAL A 199 -2.15 -2.71 -24.01
C VAL A 199 -1.33 -2.14 -25.16
N GLU A 200 -1.84 -1.09 -25.82
CA GLU A 200 -1.14 -0.41 -26.93
C GLU A 200 0.24 0.10 -26.51
N TYR A 201 0.36 0.65 -25.31
CA TYR A 201 1.61 1.16 -24.75
C TYR A 201 2.49 0.06 -24.12
N GLY A 202 2.05 -1.20 -24.13
CA GLY A 202 2.83 -2.34 -23.64
C GLY A 202 2.84 -2.53 -22.12
N PHE A 203 2.02 -1.78 -21.38
CA PHE A 203 1.85 -1.95 -19.93
C PHE A 203 1.04 -3.22 -19.60
N ALA A 204 0.16 -3.64 -20.50
CA ALA A 204 -0.62 -4.88 -20.39
C ALA A 204 -0.53 -5.72 -21.68
N ASP A 205 -0.90 -6.99 -21.59
CA ASP A 205 -0.81 -7.92 -22.72
C ASP A 205 -2.12 -8.03 -23.50
N VAL A 206 -3.25 -8.05 -22.80
CA VAL A 206 -4.57 -8.18 -23.41
C VAL A 206 -5.64 -7.40 -22.64
N VAL A 207 -6.68 -6.99 -23.37
CA VAL A 207 -7.97 -6.64 -22.78
C VAL A 207 -8.78 -7.92 -22.73
N ASP A 208 -9.26 -8.30 -21.55
CA ASP A 208 -10.07 -9.50 -21.40
C ASP A 208 -11.51 -9.18 -21.82
N ASP A 209 -11.91 -9.71 -22.98
CA ASP A 209 -13.29 -9.63 -23.50
C ASP A 209 -14.21 -10.68 -22.87
N ALA A 210 -13.62 -11.74 -22.29
CA ALA A 210 -14.37 -12.66 -21.46
C ALA A 210 -14.72 -11.93 -20.16
N GLN A 211 -15.96 -12.04 -19.71
CA GLN A 211 -16.33 -11.60 -18.37
C GLN A 211 -15.30 -12.17 -17.41
N ILE A 212 -14.42 -11.33 -16.86
CA ILE A 212 -13.73 -11.65 -15.62
C ILE A 212 -14.90 -11.92 -14.68
N HIS A 213 -15.21 -13.20 -14.47
CA HIS A 213 -16.33 -13.64 -13.67
C HIS A 213 -15.97 -13.28 -12.24
N ALA A 214 -16.19 -12.02 -11.89
CA ALA A 214 -16.45 -11.62 -10.54
C ALA A 214 -17.80 -12.25 -10.19
N GLU A 215 -17.79 -13.52 -9.79
CA GLU A 215 -18.90 -14.10 -9.06
C GLU A 215 -19.05 -13.30 -7.77
N THR A 216 -19.81 -12.21 -7.88
CA THR A 216 -19.97 -11.20 -6.84
C THR A 216 -21.15 -11.62 -5.98
N ASN A 217 -20.98 -12.69 -5.21
CA ASN A 217 -21.99 -13.12 -4.24
C ASN A 217 -21.65 -12.54 -2.87
N ALA A 218 -22.30 -11.41 -2.57
CA ALA A 218 -22.16 -10.68 -1.33
C ALA A 218 -22.75 -11.45 -0.14
N SER A 219 -21.90 -11.95 0.76
CA SER A 219 -22.16 -11.95 2.21
C SER A 219 -20.96 -12.47 3.00
N ALA A 220 -20.20 -11.56 3.61
CA ALA A 220 -19.34 -11.87 4.74
C ALA A 220 -19.48 -10.74 5.77
N GLN A 221 -19.79 -11.08 7.01
CA GLN A 221 -20.05 -10.11 8.07
C GLN A 221 -18.77 -9.35 8.43
N VAL A 222 -18.73 -8.06 8.08
CA VAL A 222 -17.80 -7.10 8.68
C VAL A 222 -17.99 -7.16 10.19
N ARG A 223 -16.87 -7.31 10.93
CA ARG A 223 -16.86 -7.26 12.40
C ARG A 223 -17.72 -6.08 12.88
N PRO A 224 -18.77 -6.30 13.69
CA PRO A 224 -19.76 -5.27 14.03
C PRO A 224 -19.15 -4.00 14.60
N GLU A 225 -18.01 -4.14 15.29
CA GLU A 225 -17.27 -3.05 15.92
C GLU A 225 -16.69 -2.07 14.88
N ILE A 226 -16.24 -2.58 13.74
CA ILE A 226 -15.66 -1.76 12.65
C ILE A 226 -16.77 -0.95 11.98
N HIS A 227 -17.93 -1.56 11.74
CA HIS A 227 -19.08 -0.88 11.16
C HIS A 227 -19.66 0.19 12.11
N ALA A 228 -19.69 -0.09 13.42
CA ALA A 228 -20.07 0.87 14.43
C ALA A 228 -19.11 2.08 14.48
N LYS A 229 -17.78 1.83 14.47
CA LYS A 229 -16.77 2.89 14.47
C LYS A 229 -16.91 3.82 13.26
N ARG A 230 -17.10 3.25 12.06
CA ARG A 230 -17.29 4.03 10.81
C ARG A 230 -18.55 4.89 10.84
N ARG A 231 -19.67 4.35 11.35
CA ARG A 231 -20.93 5.11 11.50
C ARG A 231 -20.78 6.28 12.47
N ILE A 232 -20.11 6.05 13.61
CA ILE A 232 -19.86 7.09 14.61
C ILE A 232 -18.96 8.18 14.02
N ASP A 233 -17.90 7.81 13.29
CA ASP A 233 -16.98 8.78 12.70
C ASP A 233 -17.66 9.65 11.64
N ALA A 234 -18.49 9.05 10.78
CA ALA A 234 -19.26 9.75 9.77
C ALA A 234 -20.30 10.71 10.40
N ALA A 235 -20.98 10.30 11.47
CA ALA A 235 -21.93 11.15 12.17
C ALA A 235 -21.25 12.36 12.82
N LEU A 236 -20.08 12.18 13.43
CA LEU A 236 -19.31 13.28 14.01
C LEU A 236 -18.77 14.23 12.92
N ALA A 237 -18.40 13.70 11.75
CA ALA A 237 -17.96 14.51 10.62
C ALA A 237 -19.07 15.39 10.06
N GLN A 238 -20.31 14.87 9.97
CA GLN A 238 -21.49 15.64 9.55
C GLN A 238 -21.83 16.79 10.51
N GLN A 239 -21.44 16.67 11.78
CA GLN A 239 -21.58 17.72 12.79
C GLN A 239 -20.44 18.76 12.73
N GLY A 240 -19.57 18.70 11.72
CA GLY A 240 -18.47 19.64 11.54
C GLY A 240 -17.32 19.45 12.52
N ILE A 241 -17.28 18.33 13.25
CA ILE A 241 -16.21 18.05 14.21
C ILE A 241 -14.94 17.73 13.43
N SER A 242 -13.88 18.47 13.76
CA SER A 242 -12.60 18.34 13.08
C SER A 242 -12.06 16.92 13.20
N ARG A 243 -11.35 16.46 12.17
CA ARG A 243 -10.74 15.11 12.15
C ARG A 243 -9.86 14.88 13.40
N THR A 244 -9.15 15.91 13.86
CA THR A 244 -8.30 15.86 15.06
C THR A 244 -9.10 15.59 16.34
N GLU A 245 -10.25 16.25 16.50
CA GLU A 245 -11.13 16.05 17.66
C GLU A 245 -11.82 14.69 17.62
N ARG A 246 -12.31 14.26 16.45
CA ARG A 246 -12.87 12.90 16.28
C ARG A 246 -11.86 11.82 16.63
N ARG A 247 -10.61 11.98 16.19
CA ARG A 247 -9.48 11.08 16.51
C ARG A 247 -9.17 11.04 18.01
N LYS A 248 -9.20 12.19 18.69
CA LYS A 248 -9.03 12.26 20.14
C LYS A 248 -10.15 11.52 20.87
N MET A 249 -11.39 11.66 20.42
CA MET A 249 -12.54 10.94 20.97
C MET A 249 -12.40 9.44 20.79
N PHE A 250 -12.03 8.95 19.61
CA PHE A 250 -11.83 7.51 19.39
C PHE A 250 -10.67 6.93 20.21
N ASN A 251 -9.57 7.67 20.36
CA ASN A 251 -8.45 7.23 21.20
C ASN A 251 -8.82 7.18 22.69
N GLN A 252 -9.73 8.05 23.15
CA GLN A 252 -10.25 8.03 24.52
C GLN A 252 -11.24 6.87 24.74
N ILE A 253 -12.00 6.49 23.71
CA ILE A 253 -12.97 5.38 23.74
C ILE A 253 -12.27 4.02 23.64
N ALA A 254 -11.22 3.91 22.83
CA ALA A 254 -10.55 2.63 22.53
C ALA A 254 -9.85 1.99 23.75
N GLY A 255 -9.58 2.77 24.81
CA GLY A 255 -8.88 2.31 26.00
C GLY A 255 -7.41 1.92 25.72
N MET A 256 -6.51 2.25 26.64
CA MET A 256 -5.13 1.75 26.62
C MET A 256 -5.15 0.22 26.77
N HIS A 257 -5.08 -0.51 25.67
CA HIS A 257 -4.56 -1.87 25.70
C HIS A 257 -3.03 -1.72 25.75
N ASP A 258 -2.42 -2.22 26.82
CA ASP A 258 -1.00 -2.12 27.22
C ASP A 258 -0.58 -0.94 28.10
N ALA A 259 -1.40 -0.58 29.10
CA ALA A 259 -0.81 -0.29 30.41
C ALA A 259 -1.07 -1.50 31.31
N ALA A 260 -0.02 -2.26 31.60
CA ALA A 260 0.02 -3.01 32.84
C ALA A 260 -0.45 -2.08 33.98
N GLU A 261 -1.18 -2.60 34.96
CA GLU A 261 -1.48 -1.86 36.18
C GLU A 261 -0.22 -1.11 36.59
N THR A 262 -0.33 0.21 36.73
CA THR A 262 0.72 0.99 37.36
C THR A 262 0.86 0.40 38.75
N ALA A 263 1.84 -0.49 38.92
CA ALA A 263 2.30 -0.91 40.22
C ALA A 263 2.62 0.38 40.94
N MET A 264 1.84 0.63 41.99
CA MET A 264 2.01 1.74 42.90
C MET A 264 3.47 1.74 43.34
N HIS A 265 4.29 2.61 42.74
CA HIS A 265 5.66 2.82 43.21
C HIS A 265 5.54 3.56 44.53
N ASP A 266 5.71 2.78 45.58
CA ASP A 266 5.87 3.16 46.97
C ASP A 266 6.03 4.65 47.23
N ALA A 267 5.05 5.17 47.96
CA ALA A 267 5.26 6.27 48.87
C ALA A 267 6.41 5.90 49.85
N GLY A 268 7.60 6.48 49.66
CA GLY A 268 8.75 6.19 50.52
C GLY A 268 10.02 6.97 50.20
N SER A 269 10.08 8.24 50.64
CA SER A 269 11.26 9.10 50.88
C SER A 269 12.60 8.81 50.16
N HIS A 270 12.85 9.55 49.07
CA HIS A 270 14.13 9.57 48.33
C HIS A 270 15.38 10.04 49.11
N ALA A 271 15.25 10.60 50.32
CA ALA A 271 16.41 11.12 51.06
C ALA A 271 17.34 10.01 51.58
N ALA A 272 16.80 8.89 52.06
CA ALA A 272 17.59 7.81 52.66
C ALA A 272 18.30 6.92 51.64
N ALA A 273 17.82 6.89 50.39
CA ALA A 273 18.45 6.18 49.28
C ALA A 273 19.63 6.99 48.71
N ILE A 274 19.46 8.31 48.59
CA ILE A 274 20.53 9.21 48.13
C ILE A 274 21.68 9.24 49.15
N GLN A 275 21.39 9.26 50.45
CA GLN A 275 22.45 9.25 51.47
C GLN A 275 23.29 7.97 51.44
N ARG A 276 22.66 6.80 51.26
CA ARG A 276 23.38 5.52 51.15
C ARG A 276 24.29 5.45 49.92
N LEU A 277 23.86 6.05 48.80
CA LEU A 277 24.70 6.14 47.60
C LEU A 277 25.92 7.03 47.84
N ILE A 278 25.73 8.18 48.50
CA ILE A 278 26.82 9.11 48.84
C ILE A 278 27.85 8.45 49.77
N ASP A 279 27.39 7.69 50.77
CA ASP A 279 28.29 7.04 51.74
C ASP A 279 29.09 5.90 51.07
N THR A 280 28.50 5.18 50.11
CA THR A 280 29.16 4.11 49.35
C THR A 280 30.23 4.65 48.38
N ILE A 281 30.06 5.87 47.87
CA ILE A 281 31.04 6.51 46.97
C ILE A 281 32.22 7.13 47.75
N ARG A 282 32.06 7.36 49.07
CA ARG A 282 33.08 7.99 49.92
C ARG A 282 33.95 6.99 50.69
N SER A 283 33.63 5.70 50.72
CA SER A 283 34.45 4.62 51.29
C SER A 283 35.39 4.03 50.26
#